data_AF-A0AAV4DQD8-F1
#
_entry.id   AF-A0AAV4DQD8-F1
#
_cell.length_a   1.000
_cell.length_b   1.000
_cell.length_c   1.000
_cell.angle_alpha   90.00
_cell.angle_beta   90.00
_cell.angle_gamma   90.00
#
_symmetry.space_group_name_H-M   'P 1'
#
loop_
_entity.id
_entity.type
_entity.pdbx_description
1 polymer ?
#
loop_
_entity_poly.entity_id
_entity_poly.type
_entity_poly.pdbx_seq_one_letter_code
_entity_poly.pdbx_strand_id
1 'polypeptide(L)'
;MVCKPPFEVELSKDDGKVLALQCSFPSQEQMLEESQYSGQNPEAEQIDDQFEIQEVAIHDGEWKDTTFSVSAATMDAELFDLLMDMLDERGINDEFIGHLVDYCTAYENKQYVGFLNSLKSFADK
;
A
#
# COMPACT_ATOMS: atom_id res chain seq x y z
N MET A 1 10.44 -14.75 7.06
CA MET A 1 9.47 -14.39 6.01
C MET A 1 8.94 -13.02 6.38
N VAL A 2 8.98 -12.06 5.47
CA VAL A 2 8.50 -10.69 5.69
C VAL A 2 7.20 -10.55 4.90
N CYS A 3 6.13 -10.13 5.55
CA CYS A 3 4.81 -9.97 4.95
C CYS A 3 4.61 -8.50 4.59
N LYS A 4 4.51 -8.22 3.28
CA LYS A 4 4.24 -6.89 2.72
C LYS A 4 2.94 -6.92 1.91
N PRO A 5 1.76 -7.05 2.56
CA PRO A 5 0.50 -7.15 1.84
C PRO A 5 0.10 -5.78 1.26
N PRO A 6 -0.57 -5.71 0.10
CA PRO A 6 -1.20 -4.46 -0.33
C PRO A 6 -2.21 -4.00 0.74
N PHE A 7 -2.38 -2.70 0.87
CA PHE A 7 -3.26 -2.09 1.87
C PHE A 7 -4.08 -0.95 1.25
N GLU A 8 -5.19 -0.62 1.88
CA GLU A 8 -6.09 0.42 1.42
C GLU A 8 -6.27 1.48 2.51
N VAL A 9 -6.23 2.73 2.10
CA VAL A 9 -6.44 3.90 2.97
C VAL A 9 -7.76 4.54 2.57
N GLU A 10 -8.71 4.54 3.51
CA GLU A 10 -9.99 5.21 3.34
C GLU A 10 -10.06 6.47 4.20
N LEU A 11 -10.33 7.61 3.56
CA LEU A 11 -10.50 8.90 4.21
C LEU A 11 -11.95 9.34 4.07
N SER A 12 -12.70 9.20 5.17
CA SER A 12 -14.09 9.61 5.25
C SER A 12 -14.22 11.09 5.63
N LYS A 13 -15.07 11.83 4.91
CA LYS A 13 -15.47 13.21 5.24
C LYS A 13 -16.89 13.26 5.83
N ASP A 14 -17.19 14.35 6.53
CA ASP A 14 -18.48 14.57 7.19
C ASP A 14 -19.68 14.58 6.22
N ASP A 15 -19.44 14.84 4.93
CA ASP A 15 -20.46 14.82 3.88
C ASP A 15 -20.78 13.41 3.35
N GLY A 16 -20.15 12.37 3.92
CA GLY A 16 -20.36 10.97 3.55
C GLY A 16 -19.50 10.50 2.38
N LYS A 17 -18.63 11.36 1.84
CA LYS A 17 -17.67 10.99 0.80
C LYS A 17 -16.45 10.31 1.40
N VAL A 18 -16.00 9.26 0.72
CA VAL A 18 -14.81 8.52 1.05
C VAL A 18 -13.83 8.64 -0.11
N LEU A 19 -12.60 9.03 0.20
CA LEU A 19 -11.46 8.93 -0.70
C LEU A 19 -10.73 7.64 -0.36
N ALA A 20 -10.69 6.70 -1.29
CA ALA A 20 -10.03 5.42 -1.16
C ALA A 20 -8.75 5.42 -1.99
N LEU A 21 -7.63 5.09 -1.35
CA LEU A 21 -6.32 4.96 -1.98
C LEU A 21 -5.83 3.53 -1.79
N GLN A 22 -5.61 2.82 -2.89
CA GLN A 22 -5.02 1.50 -2.88
C GLN A 22 -3.51 1.64 -2.97
N CYS A 23 -2.81 1.09 -1.98
CA CYS A 23 -1.37 1.18 -1.85
C CYS A 23 -0.72 -0.21 -1.94
N SER A 24 0.49 -0.25 -2.49
CA SER A 24 1.29 -1.47 -2.56
C SER A 24 2.73 -1.20 -2.22
N PHE A 25 3.43 -2.27 -1.85
CA PHE A 25 4.87 -2.22 -1.69
C PHE A 25 5.55 -2.42 -3.05
N PRO A 26 6.52 -1.57 -3.42
CA PRO A 26 7.25 -1.77 -4.67
C PRO A 26 7.94 -3.13 -4.67
N SER A 27 7.87 -3.80 -5.81
CA SER A 27 8.55 -5.07 -6.02
C SER A 27 10.06 -4.89 -6.04
N GLN A 28 10.78 -5.97 -5.74
CA GLN A 28 12.25 -5.95 -5.79
C GLN A 28 12.79 -5.63 -7.19
N GLU A 29 12.05 -5.95 -8.25
CA GLU A 29 12.39 -5.55 -9.63
C GLU A 29 12.21 -4.05 -9.86
N GLN A 30 11.12 -3.44 -9.38
CA GLN A 30 10.88 -1.99 -9.49
C GLN A 30 11.98 -1.19 -8.79
N MET A 31 12.36 -1.59 -7.56
CA MET A 31 13.45 -0.93 -6.82
C MET A 31 14.81 -1.02 -7.54
N LEU A 32 15.05 -2.13 -8.27
CA LEU A 32 16.29 -2.33 -9.04
C LEU A 32 16.30 -1.56 -10.36
N GLU A 33 15.16 -1.34 -10.98
CA GLU A 33 15.04 -0.54 -12.20
C GLU A 33 15.23 0.96 -11.91
N GLU A 34 14.60 1.49 -10.86
CA GLU A 34 14.73 2.89 -10.45
C GLU A 34 16.18 3.26 -10.10
N SER A 35 16.88 2.36 -9.40
CA SER A 35 18.30 2.53 -9.05
C SER A 35 19.25 2.58 -10.26
N GLN A 36 18.86 2.00 -11.41
CA GLN A 36 19.69 1.95 -12.63
C GLN A 36 19.54 3.20 -13.52
N TYR A 37 18.43 3.93 -13.41
CA TYR A 37 18.21 5.17 -14.17
C TYR A 37 18.71 6.44 -13.47
N SER A 38 18.90 6.39 -12.15
CA SER A 38 19.38 7.51 -11.32
C SER A 38 20.86 7.90 -11.50
N GLY A 39 21.58 7.28 -12.44
CA GLY A 39 23.00 7.56 -12.70
C GLY A 39 23.33 8.89 -13.41
N GLN A 40 22.38 9.81 -13.63
CA GLN A 40 22.61 11.03 -14.44
C GLN A 40 22.07 12.36 -13.90
N ASN A 41 21.37 12.44 -12.76
CA ASN A 41 20.97 13.73 -12.18
C ASN A 41 21.09 13.74 -10.64
N PRO A 42 21.99 14.54 -10.04
CA PRO A 42 22.17 14.65 -8.59
C PRO A 42 21.03 15.36 -7.82
N GLU A 43 19.99 15.85 -8.50
CA GLU A 43 18.93 16.70 -7.92
C GLU A 43 17.53 16.05 -7.92
N ALA A 44 17.38 14.82 -8.43
CA ALA A 44 16.18 14.04 -8.18
C ALA A 44 16.43 13.28 -6.87
N GLU A 45 15.89 13.80 -5.77
CA GLU A 45 15.83 13.07 -4.50
C GLU A 45 15.25 11.69 -4.79
N GLN A 46 16.05 10.64 -4.64
CA GLN A 46 15.54 9.28 -4.64
C GLN A 46 14.62 9.18 -3.43
N ILE A 47 13.33 9.36 -3.66
CA ILE A 47 12.33 9.07 -2.65
C ILE A 47 12.22 7.55 -2.65
N ASP A 48 12.98 6.90 -1.77
CA ASP A 48 12.85 5.46 -1.48
C ASP A 48 11.58 5.27 -0.63
N ASP A 49 10.43 5.63 -1.21
CA ASP A 49 9.14 5.50 -0.55
C ASP A 49 8.89 4.02 -0.28
N GLN A 50 8.57 3.68 0.98
CA GLN A 50 8.33 2.28 1.33
C GLN A 50 7.08 1.68 0.69
N PHE A 51 6.22 2.52 0.12
CA PHE A 51 4.98 2.15 -0.56
C PHE A 51 4.65 3.12 -1.69
N GLU A 52 3.84 2.67 -2.64
CA GLU A 52 3.33 3.48 -3.75
C GLU A 52 1.80 3.40 -3.80
N ILE A 53 1.15 4.48 -4.24
CA ILE A 53 -0.29 4.48 -4.55
C ILE A 53 -0.47 3.85 -5.94
N GLN A 54 -1.36 2.87 -6.05
CA GLN A 54 -1.69 2.18 -7.31
C GLN A 54 -2.95 2.74 -7.96
N GLU A 55 -4.01 2.89 -7.18
CA GLU A 55 -5.31 3.38 -7.63
C GLU A 55 -5.94 4.32 -6.61
N VAL A 56 -6.70 5.29 -7.11
CA VAL A 56 -7.44 6.25 -6.30
C VAL A 56 -8.88 6.31 -6.77
N ALA A 57 -9.82 6.30 -5.83
CA ALA A 57 -11.23 6.43 -6.13
C ALA A 57 -11.95 7.29 -5.09
N ILE A 58 -13.06 7.89 -5.49
CA ILE A 58 -13.97 8.61 -4.59
C ILE A 58 -15.35 7.97 -4.69
N HIS A 59 -15.93 7.64 -3.55
CA HIS A 59 -17.28 7.05 -3.48
C HIS A 59 -18.11 7.61 -2.32
N ASP A 60 -19.43 7.52 -2.45
CA ASP A 60 -20.39 7.94 -1.43
C ASP A 60 -20.81 6.70 -0.60
N GLY A 61 -19.99 6.29 0.36
CA GLY A 61 -20.28 5.17 1.26
C GLY A 61 -19.76 3.82 0.79
N GLU A 62 -20.57 2.98 0.13
CA GLU A 62 -20.12 1.64 -0.30
C GLU A 62 -19.41 1.68 -1.66
N TRP A 63 -18.29 0.95 -1.77
CA TRP A 63 -17.62 0.68 -3.03
C TRP A 63 -18.51 -0.16 -3.96
N LYS A 64 -18.63 0.25 -5.21
CA LYS A 64 -19.41 -0.45 -6.25
C LYS A 64 -18.51 -0.75 -7.44
N ASP A 65 -18.79 -1.82 -8.17
CA ASP A 65 -18.07 -2.17 -9.40
C ASP A 65 -18.11 -1.08 -10.48
N THR A 66 -19.07 -0.14 -10.37
CA THR A 66 -19.22 1.00 -11.27
C THR A 66 -18.52 2.26 -10.78
N THR A 67 -17.87 2.23 -9.61
CA THR A 67 -17.11 3.35 -9.07
C THR A 67 -15.90 3.58 -9.97
N PHE A 68 -15.73 4.82 -10.41
CA PHE A 68 -14.58 5.19 -11.23
C PHE A 68 -13.33 5.25 -10.34
N SER A 69 -12.32 4.45 -10.71
CA SER A 69 -10.96 4.54 -10.17
C SER A 69 -10.00 5.09 -11.22
N VAL A 70 -8.97 5.78 -10.75
CA VAL A 70 -7.87 6.29 -11.56
C VAL A 70 -6.60 5.55 -11.15
N SER A 71 -5.89 5.00 -12.12
CA SER A 71 -4.56 4.44 -11.89
C SER A 71 -3.54 5.56 -11.71
N ALA A 72 -2.71 5.45 -10.68
CA ALA A 72 -1.63 6.39 -10.39
C ALA A 72 -0.66 6.57 -11.55
N ALA A 73 -0.44 5.53 -12.37
CA ALA A 73 0.41 5.59 -13.57
C ALA A 73 -0.09 6.59 -14.63
N THR A 74 -1.38 6.96 -14.59
CA THR A 74 -1.99 7.95 -15.50
C THR A 74 -2.18 9.32 -14.85
N MET A 75 -1.82 9.45 -13.58
CA MET A 75 -1.99 10.66 -12.79
C MET A 75 -0.89 11.67 -13.13
N ASP A 76 -1.21 12.95 -12.97
CA ASP A 76 -0.21 14.00 -13.02
C ASP A 76 0.74 13.89 -11.82
N ALA A 77 2.03 14.13 -12.03
CA ALA A 77 3.06 13.96 -10.99
C ALA A 77 2.83 14.90 -9.80
N GLU A 78 2.44 16.16 -10.03
CA GLU A 78 2.16 17.11 -8.94
C GLU A 78 0.96 16.65 -8.10
N LEU A 79 -0.06 16.07 -8.74
CA LEU A 79 -1.20 15.51 -8.01
C LEU A 79 -0.81 14.26 -7.19
N PHE A 80 0.07 13.41 -7.72
CA PHE A 80 0.57 12.25 -7.01
C PHE A 80 1.34 12.66 -5.75
N ASP A 81 2.28 13.61 -5.87
CA ASP A 81 3.06 14.14 -4.75
C ASP A 81 2.14 14.73 -3.67
N LEU A 82 1.13 15.50 -4.07
CA LEU A 82 0.13 16.06 -3.13
C LEU A 82 -0.67 14.98 -2.39
N LEU A 83 -0.93 13.83 -3.00
CA LEU A 83 -1.61 12.72 -2.33
C LEU A 83 -0.68 11.99 -1.35
N MET A 84 0.60 11.85 -1.69
CA MET A 84 1.61 11.29 -0.79
C MET A 84 1.84 12.19 0.43
N ASP A 85 2.02 13.49 0.24
CA ASP A 85 2.10 14.47 1.33
C ASP A 85 0.88 14.42 2.25
N MET A 86 -0.32 14.29 1.65
CA MET A 86 -1.59 14.19 2.36
C MET A 86 -1.70 12.93 3.23
N LEU A 87 -1.08 11.81 2.81
CA LEU A 87 -0.97 10.58 3.60
C LEU A 87 0.04 10.74 4.73
N ASP A 88 1.20 11.35 4.48
CA ASP A 88 2.23 11.60 5.49
C ASP A 88 1.70 12.51 6.62
N GLU A 89 1.00 13.61 6.26
CA GLU A 89 0.34 14.50 7.24
C GLU A 89 -0.69 13.78 8.12
N ARG A 90 -1.26 12.68 7.64
CA ARG A 90 -2.21 11.83 8.39
C ARG A 90 -1.53 10.72 9.18
N GLY A 91 -0.20 10.66 9.17
CA GLY A 91 0.60 9.66 9.87
C GLY A 91 0.74 8.34 9.12
N ILE A 92 0.42 8.30 7.82
CA ILE A 92 0.67 7.14 6.97
C ILE A 92 2.03 7.40 6.30
N ASN A 93 3.07 7.16 7.08
CA ASN A 93 4.45 7.45 6.74
C ASN A 93 5.34 6.21 6.90
N ASP A 94 6.63 6.32 6.59
CA ASP A 94 7.56 5.20 6.65
C ASP A 94 7.60 4.49 8.01
N GLU A 95 7.42 5.21 9.11
CA GLU A 95 7.36 4.61 10.45
C GLU A 95 6.10 3.75 10.62
N PHE A 96 4.94 4.26 10.18
CA PHE A 96 3.70 3.50 10.18
C PHE A 96 3.82 2.25 9.31
N ILE A 97 4.42 2.38 8.13
CA ILE A 97 4.62 1.27 7.19
C ILE A 97 5.54 0.21 7.79
N GLY A 98 6.62 0.60 8.45
CA GLY A 98 7.48 -0.32 9.21
C GLY A 98 6.70 -1.12 10.25
N HIS A 99 5.89 -0.44 11.06
CA HIS A 99 5.04 -1.10 12.06
C HIS A 99 3.98 -2.02 11.43
N LEU A 100 3.40 -1.62 10.30
CA LEU A 100 2.42 -2.43 9.57
C LEU A 100 3.05 -3.72 9.05
N VAL A 101 4.24 -3.67 8.47
CA VAL A 101 4.98 -4.83 7.97
C VAL A 101 5.33 -5.79 9.11
N ASP A 102 5.80 -5.28 10.25
CA ASP A 102 6.09 -6.09 11.42
C ASP A 102 4.84 -6.78 11.97
N TYR A 103 3.73 -6.04 12.07
CA TYR A 103 2.45 -6.57 12.50
C TYR A 103 1.94 -7.67 11.56
N CYS A 104 1.91 -7.40 10.25
CA CYS A 104 1.48 -8.34 9.23
C CYS A 104 2.33 -9.62 9.25
N THR A 105 3.65 -9.47 9.40
CA THR A 105 4.58 -10.60 9.50
C THR A 105 4.29 -11.45 10.73
N ALA A 106 4.08 -10.84 11.90
CA ALA A 106 3.73 -11.57 13.11
C ALA A 106 2.35 -12.26 12.99
N TYR A 107 1.38 -11.57 12.39
CA TYR A 107 0.04 -12.08 12.19
C TYR A 107 0.01 -13.28 11.22
N GLU A 108 0.70 -13.19 10.09
CA GLU A 108 0.81 -14.27 9.11
C GLU A 108 1.41 -15.53 9.75
N ASN A 109 2.50 -15.38 10.50
CA ASN A 109 3.12 -16.50 11.22
C ASN A 109 2.14 -17.18 12.18
N LYS A 110 1.35 -16.39 12.92
CA LYS A 110 0.31 -16.91 13.81
C LYS A 110 -0.77 -17.68 13.05
N GLN A 111 -1.25 -17.14 11.93
CA GLN A 111 -2.26 -17.81 11.09
C GLN A 111 -1.73 -19.09 10.47
N TYR A 112 -0.48 -19.09 10.01
CA TYR A 112 0.17 -20.26 9.44
C TYR A 112 0.24 -21.42 10.43
N VAL A 113 0.64 -21.16 11.68
CA VAL A 113 0.64 -22.19 12.74
C VAL A 113 -0.78 -22.72 12.99
N GLY A 114 -1.79 -21.84 13.03
CA GLY A 114 -3.20 -22.24 13.15
C GLY A 114 -3.68 -23.12 12.00
N PHE A 115 -3.28 -22.78 10.77
CA PHE A 115 -3.55 -23.57 9.58
C PHE A 115 -2.92 -24.96 9.65
N LEU A 116 -1.65 -25.07 10.07
CA LEU A 116 -0.96 -26.36 10.22
C LEU A 116 -1.65 -27.27 11.25
N ASN A 117 -2.10 -26.72 12.38
CA ASN A 117 -2.86 -27.47 13.38
C ASN A 117 -4.19 -28.00 12.80
N SER A 118 -4.86 -27.17 12.01
CA SER A 118 -6.11 -27.55 11.33
C SER A 118 -5.86 -28.63 10.28
N LEU A 119 -4.79 -28.50 9.50
CA LEU A 119 -4.38 -29.47 8.48
C LEU A 119 -4.02 -30.82 9.10
N LYS A 120 -3.28 -30.81 10.21
CA LYS A 120 -2.97 -32.03 10.98
C LYS A 120 -4.25 -32.72 11.45
N SER A 121 -5.16 -31.95 12.04
CA SER A 121 -6.46 -32.48 12.51
C SER A 121 -7.32 -33.02 11.38
N PHE A 122 -7.17 -32.48 10.16
CA PHE A 122 -7.83 -32.99 8.96
C PHE A 122 -7.21 -34.29 8.46
N ALA A 123 -5.88 -34.39 8.45
CA ALA A 123 -5.15 -35.58 7.98
C ALA A 123 -5.18 -36.76 8.96
N ASP A 124 -5.34 -36.49 10.26
CA ASP A 124 -5.48 -37.51 11.31
C ASP A 124 -6.91 -38.14 11.34
N LYS A 125 -7.85 -37.62 10.54
CA LYS A 125 -9.19 -38.20 10.32
C LYS A 125 -9.24 -39.03 9.04
#